data_AF-A0A4W3JH70-F1
#
_entry.id   AF-A0A4W3JH70-F1
#
_cell.length_a   1.000
_cell.length_b   1.000
_cell.length_c   1.000
_cell.angle_alpha   90.00
_cell.angle_beta   90.00
_cell.angle_gamma   90.00
#
_symmetry.space_group_name_H-M   'P 1'
#
loop_
_entity.id
_entity.type
_entity.pdbx_description
1 polymer ?
#
loop_
_entity_poly.entity_id
_entity_poly.type
_entity_poly.pdbx_seq_one_letter_code
_entity_poly.pdbx_strand_id
1 'polypeptide(L)'
;MNEVVHTSPTIGSNVEEIVVKNTHFLMWDIGGQEMLRSTWSTYYSNTEFIILVVDSTDRERLTLSKEELYKMLAHEVHLLVQQ
;
A
#
# COMPACT_ATOMS: atom_id res chain seq x y z
N MET A 1 -0.30 -7.05 -29.23
CA MET A 1 0.99 -7.64 -28.80
C MET A 1 0.97 -7.59 -27.29
N ASN A 2 0.68 -8.71 -26.62
CA ASN A 2 0.71 -8.77 -25.16
C ASN A 2 2.17 -8.86 -24.74
N GLU A 3 2.78 -7.71 -24.47
CA GLU A 3 4.05 -7.68 -23.77
C GLU A 3 3.79 -8.14 -22.35
N VAL A 4 4.36 -9.29 -21.98
CA VAL A 4 4.41 -9.71 -20.59
C VAL A 4 5.45 -8.84 -19.92
N VAL A 5 4.99 -7.79 -19.24
CA VAL A 5 5.87 -6.94 -18.43
C VAL A 5 6.34 -7.79 -17.25
N HIS A 6 7.63 -8.14 -17.24
CA HIS A 6 8.23 -8.86 -16.13
C HIS A 6 8.39 -7.91 -14.94
N THR A 7 7.69 -8.17 -13.85
CA THR A 7 7.78 -7.39 -12.61
C THR A 7 8.88 -7.94 -11.72
N SER A 8 9.81 -7.08 -11.27
CA SER A 8 10.80 -7.40 -10.24
C SER A 8 10.32 -6.90 -8.87
N PRO A 9 10.77 -7.48 -7.74
CA PRO A 9 10.42 -6.98 -6.41
C PRO A 9 10.74 -5.50 -6.25
N THR A 10 9.77 -4.71 -5.79
CA THR A 10 9.95 -3.29 -5.52
C THR A 10 10.87 -3.10 -4.30
N ILE A 11 12.00 -2.43 -4.50
CA ILE A 11 13.00 -2.14 -3.45
C ILE A 11 12.71 -0.80 -2.74
N GLY A 12 11.94 0.09 -3.36
CA GLY A 12 11.59 1.40 -2.84
C GLY A 12 10.13 1.75 -3.04
N SER A 13 9.86 2.93 -3.60
CA SER A 13 8.53 3.38 -3.96
C SER A 13 8.47 3.91 -5.38
N ASN A 14 7.37 3.68 -6.07
CA ASN A 14 7.02 4.32 -7.34
C ASN A 14 5.81 5.25 -7.12
N VAL A 15 5.71 6.33 -7.89
CA VAL A 15 4.56 7.24 -7.87
C VAL A 15 3.97 7.35 -9.26
N GLU A 16 2.65 7.15 -9.36
CA GLU A 16 1.92 7.26 -10.61
C GLU A 16 0.67 8.11 -10.41
N GLU A 17 0.41 8.98 -11.39
CA GLU A 17 -0.86 9.69 -11.48
C GLU A 17 -1.78 8.93 -12.45
N ILE A 18 -2.92 8.48 -11.94
CA ILE A 18 -3.94 7.80 -12.72
C ILE A 18 -5.18 8.69 -12.76
N VAL A 19 -5.64 9.01 -13.96
CA VAL A 19 -6.87 9.79 -14.15
C VAL A 19 -8.00 8.86 -14.53
N VAL A 20 -9.01 8.74 -13.68
CA VAL A 20 -10.24 7.99 -13.96
C VAL A 20 -11.40 8.98 -14.03
N LYS A 21 -11.95 9.15 -15.24
CA LYS A 21 -12.95 10.19 -15.54
C LYS A 21 -12.38 11.60 -15.24
N ASN A 22 -12.95 12.31 -14.26
CA ASN A 22 -12.52 13.65 -13.84
C ASN A 22 -11.86 13.63 -12.45
N THR A 23 -11.44 12.45 -11.98
CA THR A 23 -10.78 12.28 -10.68
C THR A 23 -9.32 11.88 -10.92
N HIS A 24 -8.41 12.61 -10.28
CA HIS A 24 -6.98 12.38 -10.32
C HIS A 24 -6.56 11.57 -9.08
N PHE A 25 -5.93 10.43 -9.29
CA PHE A 25 -5.39 9.59 -8.22
C PHE A 25 -3.87 9.69 -8.25
N LEU A 26 -3.27 10.22 -7.19
CA LEU A 26 -1.83 10.13 -6.97
C LEU A 26 -1.56 8.88 -6.13
N MET A 27 -1.02 7.84 -6.76
CA MET A 27 -0.84 6.52 -6.16
C MET A 27 0.64 6.24 -5.91
N TRP A 28 0.95 5.72 -4.72
CA TRP A 28 2.28 5.27 -4.34
C TRP A 28 2.29 3.74 -4.28
N ASP A 29 3.07 3.10 -5.16
CA ASP A 29 3.38 1.67 -5.05
C ASP A 29 4.60 1.49 -4.15
N ILE A 30 4.47 0.68 -3.10
CA ILE A 30 5.45 0.57 -2.02
C ILE A 30 5.86 -0.90 -1.86
N GLY A 31 7.16 -1.15 -1.72
CA GLY A 31 7.69 -2.49 -1.50
C GLY A 31 7.10 -3.21 -0.28
N GLY A 32 6.73 -4.48 -0.47
CA GLY A 32 6.11 -5.33 0.56
C GLY A 32 7.05 -6.16 1.43
N GLN A 33 8.36 -6.02 1.22
CA GLN A 33 9.39 -6.73 1.97
C GLN A 33 9.34 -6.32 3.45
N GLU A 34 9.55 -7.27 4.36
CA GLU A 34 9.44 -7.04 5.81
C GLU A 34 10.24 -5.82 6.29
N MET A 35 11.46 -5.64 5.79
CA MET A 35 12.33 -4.52 6.13
C MET A 35 11.77 -3.14 5.73
N LEU A 36 10.88 -3.08 4.74
CA LEU A 36 10.28 -1.85 4.23
C LEU A 36 8.96 -1.50 4.92
N ARG A 37 8.32 -2.43 5.63
CA ARG A 37 6.98 -2.19 6.20
C ARG A 37 6.96 -1.13 7.29
N SER A 38 8.07 -0.97 7.98
CA SER A 38 8.23 0.08 9.00
C SER A 38 8.16 1.50 8.42
N THR A 39 8.37 1.68 7.11
CA THR A 39 8.32 3.00 6.45
C THR A 39 6.99 3.29 5.78
N TRP A 40 6.05 2.33 5.70
CA TRP A 40 4.78 2.53 5.01
C TRP A 40 3.99 3.75 5.51
N SER A 41 4.04 4.05 6.81
CA SER A 41 3.33 5.19 7.40
C SER A 41 3.76 6.56 6.87
N THR A 42 4.95 6.67 6.28
CA THR A 42 5.40 7.93 5.68
C THR A 42 4.68 8.22 4.35
N TYR A 43 4.00 7.23 3.76
CA TYR A 43 3.35 7.35 2.45
C TYR A 43 1.84 7.53 2.52
N TYR A 44 1.19 7.01 3.56
CA TYR A 44 -0.27 7.11 3.69
C TYR A 44 -0.74 8.24 4.63
N SER A 45 0.17 9.13 5.05
CA SER A 45 -0.21 10.33 5.79
C SER A 45 -1.00 11.28 4.88
N ASN A 46 -2.21 11.66 5.30
CA ASN A 46 -3.17 12.49 4.54
C ASN A 46 -3.71 11.84 3.26
N THR A 47 -3.67 10.52 3.12
CA THR A 47 -4.32 9.83 2.01
C THR A 47 -5.79 9.56 2.33
N GLU A 48 -6.67 9.67 1.34
CA GLU A 48 -8.10 9.38 1.51
C GLU A 48 -8.40 7.88 1.51
N PHE A 49 -7.57 7.09 0.82
CA PHE A 49 -7.78 5.66 0.63
C PHE A 49 -6.46 4.88 0.68
N ILE A 50 -6.55 3.66 1.20
CA ILE A 50 -5.46 2.68 1.18
C ILE A 50 -5.91 1.47 0.38
N ILE A 51 -5.10 1.04 -0.58
CA ILE A 51 -5.32 -0.19 -1.35
C ILE A 51 -4.31 -1.23 -0.87
N LEU A 52 -4.78 -2.25 -0.15
CA LEU A 52 -3.98 -3.38 0.26
C LEU A 52 -4.24 -4.57 -0.68
N VAL A 53 -3.24 -4.97 -1.46
CA VAL A 53 -3.34 -6.12 -2.36
C VAL A 53 -2.95 -7.39 -1.60
N VAL A 54 -3.85 -8.37 -1.58
CA VAL A 54 -3.65 -9.66 -0.89
C VAL A 54 -3.65 -10.78 -1.92
N ASP A 55 -2.61 -11.62 -1.90
CA ASP A 55 -2.59 -12.84 -2.69
C ASP A 55 -3.57 -13.86 -2.10
N SER A 56 -4.69 -14.06 -2.78
CA SER A 56 -5.75 -14.99 -2.35
C SER A 56 -5.32 -16.46 -2.31
N THR A 57 -4.21 -16.81 -2.97
CA THR A 57 -3.68 -18.18 -3.00
C THR A 57 -2.70 -18.45 -1.87
N ASP A 58 -2.10 -17.41 -1.29
CA ASP A 58 -1.14 -17.52 -0.19
C ASP A 58 -1.82 -17.46 1.18
N ARG A 59 -2.38 -18.61 1.58
CA ARG A 59 -3.11 -18.75 2.84
C ARG A 59 -2.22 -18.59 4.07
N GLU A 60 -0.94 -18.94 3.98
CA GLU A 60 0.01 -18.85 5.10
C GLU A 60 0.27 -17.40 5.48
N ARG A 61 0.37 -16.50 4.48
CA ARG A 61 0.60 -15.07 4.71
C ARG A 61 -0.66 -14.26 4.96
N LEU A 62 -1.86 -14.86 4.92
CA LEU A 62 -3.11 -14.13 5.16
C LEU A 62 -3.15 -13.51 6.58
N THR A 63 -2.66 -14.22 7.59
CA THR A 63 -2.57 -13.70 8.97
C THR A 63 -1.66 -12.47 9.03
N LEU A 64 -0.54 -12.48 8.30
CA LEU A 64 0.38 -11.35 8.21
C LEU A 64 -0.30 -10.14 7.54
N SER A 65 -1.01 -10.33 6.43
CA SER A 65 -1.77 -9.26 5.77
C SER A 65 -2.82 -8.65 6.70
N LYS A 66 -3.51 -9.48 7.49
CA LYS A 66 -4.46 -9.02 8.51
C LYS A 66 -3.75 -8.14 9.55
N GLU A 67 -2.65 -8.61 10.12
CA GLU A 67 -1.89 -7.86 11.13
C GLU A 67 -1.41 -6.50 10.62
N GLU A 68 -0.85 -6.46 9.41
CA GLU A 68 -0.41 -5.19 8.80
C GLU A 68 -1.59 -4.24 8.54
N LEU A 69 -2.73 -4.74 8.07
CA LEU A 69 -3.95 -3.93 7.91
C LEU A 69 -4.36 -3.28 9.24
N TYR A 70 -4.42 -4.05 10.32
CA TYR A 70 -4.79 -3.51 11.64
C TYR A 70 -3.78 -2.49 12.17
N LYS A 71 -2.47 -2.67 11.90
CA LYS A 71 -1.45 -1.67 12.24
C LYS A 71 -1.66 -0.36 11.49
N MET A 72 -1.95 -0.42 10.18
CA MET A 72 -2.21 0.76 9.35
C MET A 72 -3.44 1.53 9.86
N LEU A 73 -4.55 0.83 10.14
CA LEU A 73 -5.78 1.44 10.67
C LEU A 73 -5.57 2.07 12.05
N ALA A 74 -4.76 1.45 12.92
CA ALA A 74 -4.45 2.01 14.24
C ALA A 74 -3.60 3.28 14.16
N HIS A 75 -2.74 3.40 13.14
CA HIS A 75 -1.91 4.58 12.92
C HIS A 75 -2.77 5.82 12.56
N GLU A 76 -3.80 5.64 11.73
CA GLU A 76 -4.72 6.72 11.34
C GLU A 76 -5.50 7.25 12.56
N VAL A 77 -5.99 6.36 13.42
CA VAL A 77 -6.73 6.74 14.64
C VAL A 77 -5.89 7.59 15.58
N HIS A 78 -4.58 7.35 15.66
CA HIS A 78 -3.70 8.16 16.51
C HIS A 78 -3.55 9.61 16.03
N LEU A 79 -3.60 9.85 14.71
CA LEU A 79 -3.53 11.19 14.12
C LEU A 79 -4.81 12.01 14.34
N LEU A 80 -5.97 11.34 14.44
CA LEU A 80 -7.26 11.99 14.66
C LEU A 80 -7.51 12.36 16.12
N VAL A 81 -6.90 11.66 17.08
CA VAL A 81 -7.05 11.94 18.53
C VAL A 81 -6.15 13.11 18.98
N GLN A 82 -5.21 13.53 18.15
CA GLN A 82 -4.27 14.64 18.42
C GLN A 82 -4.69 15.97 17.75
N GLN A 83 -5.89 16.05 17.18
CA GLN A 83 -6.48 17.29 16.62
C GLN A 83 -7.60 17.84 17.49
#